data_AF-A0A2S9F6P8-F1
#
_entry.id   AF-A0A2S9F6P8-F1
#
_cell.length_a   1.000
_cell.length_b   1.000
_cell.length_c   1.000
_cell.angle_alpha   90.00
_cell.angle_beta   90.00
_cell.angle_gamma   90.00
#
_symmetry.space_group_name_H-M   'P 1'
#
loop_
_entity.id
_entity.type
_entity.pdbx_description
1 polymer ?
#
loop_
_entity_poly.entity_id
_entity_poly.type
_entity_poly.pdbx_seq_one_letter_code
_entity_poly.pdbx_strand_id
1 'polypeptide(L)'
;RPVAEYFVWFKGEYRVEADDRLLQVASPSFDVSIAEVFGTLACGARLVIHRPDGLRDIGYLTDLLRNEGITAMHFVPSLLGLFLSLPGVNQWRTLQRVPIGGEALPGEVADKFHATFDALLHNFYGPTETVINATRFKVEGRQGTRIVPIGKPKINTQIHILDDALQPVPVGSIGEIYIGGTHVAYGYHRRPGLTAERFVADPFTPGARMYRSGDLARRNADGDVEFVGRADEQVKIRGFRIELGDVAAAITVDPSVGQAVVVVADLPNLGKSLVGYLTPADGTTVDVERIRSRVTAALPEYMTPAAYVVVDEIPITAHGKIDRAALPEPEISAANEFREPDTDTEQRLATVFAVLLGHQRVGADDSFFDLGGHSLLATKLVAELRSGFGVDVGVRDIFENDTVARLAAHLDTLAAGERSSRPRLVAMAQDGPAPLSSSQLRSWFGYRIEGRSPINNIPFAARLTGPCNVDAFVAAIRDVVERHAILRTTYREIDGTPYQIVNPAADVTVRRAHGDGEAWLQAELDRERKYAFDLEEEWPVRAAVLTHGSEHVLSVVIHHIAGDHWSGGVLFSDLVTAYQARRDGERPGWPPLPVQY
;
A
#
# COMPACT_ATOMS: atom_id res chain seq x y z
N ARG A 1 2.73 36.62 7.43
CA ARG A 1 4.02 36.47 8.15
C ARG A 1 4.33 35.01 8.50
N PRO A 2 3.48 34.23 9.20
CA PRO A 2 3.81 32.84 9.57
C PRO A 2 4.10 31.92 8.38
N VAL A 3 3.31 32.01 7.32
CA VAL A 3 3.54 31.25 6.08
C VAL A 3 4.86 31.61 5.40
N ALA A 4 5.28 32.88 5.43
CA ALA A 4 6.56 33.31 4.89
C ALA A 4 7.74 32.82 5.75
N GLU A 5 7.60 32.86 7.08
CA GLU A 5 8.59 32.28 8.01
C GLU A 5 8.77 30.77 7.77
N TYR A 6 7.66 30.06 7.53
CA TYR A 6 7.70 28.65 7.14
C TYR A 6 8.54 28.41 5.89
N PHE A 7 8.38 29.20 4.82
CA PHE A 7 9.16 28.99 3.59
C PHE A 7 10.64 29.35 3.74
N VAL A 8 10.98 30.33 4.57
CA VAL A 8 12.39 30.63 4.91
C VAL A 8 13.03 29.43 5.61
N TRP A 9 12.34 28.85 6.58
CA TRP A 9 12.81 27.64 7.25
C TRP A 9 12.84 26.42 6.31
N PHE A 10 11.80 26.23 5.51
CA PHE A 10 11.71 25.12 4.55
C PHE A 10 12.89 25.14 3.59
N LYS A 11 13.25 26.31 3.03
CA LYS A 11 14.42 26.46 2.15
C LYS A 11 15.71 25.97 2.82
N GLY A 12 15.99 26.45 4.03
CA GLY A 12 17.21 26.10 4.75
C GLY A 12 17.26 24.63 5.20
N GLU A 13 16.12 24.11 5.66
CA GLU A 13 16.02 22.74 6.19
C GLU A 13 16.07 21.68 5.08
N TYR A 14 15.34 21.91 3.97
CA TYR A 14 15.34 21.01 2.81
C TYR A 14 16.52 21.24 1.88
N ARG A 15 17.23 22.36 2.02
CA ARG A 15 18.30 22.78 1.10
C ARG A 15 17.79 22.84 -0.34
N VAL A 16 16.60 23.40 -0.56
CA VAL A 16 16.03 23.53 -1.91
C VAL A 16 16.70 24.71 -2.61
N GLU A 17 17.24 24.45 -3.79
CA GLU A 17 17.97 25.41 -4.62
C GLU A 17 17.29 25.62 -5.97
N ALA A 18 17.75 26.59 -6.76
CA ALA A 18 17.06 27.00 -7.99
C ALA A 18 17.06 25.92 -9.11
N ASP A 19 17.97 24.95 -9.04
CA ASP A 19 18.05 23.82 -9.97
C ASP A 19 17.16 22.64 -9.57
N ASP A 20 16.55 22.68 -8.38
CA ASP A 20 15.62 21.66 -7.93
C ASP A 20 14.31 21.64 -8.73
N ARG A 21 13.73 20.46 -8.81
CA ARG A 21 12.48 20.18 -9.51
C ARG A 21 11.57 19.39 -8.59
N LEU A 22 10.51 20.03 -8.12
CA LEU A 22 9.54 19.42 -7.22
C LEU A 22 8.32 18.97 -8.02
N LEU A 23 7.92 17.70 -7.84
CA LEU A 23 6.65 17.20 -8.36
C LEU A 23 5.53 17.56 -7.37
N GLN A 24 4.53 18.30 -7.83
CA GLN A 24 3.32 18.56 -7.05
C GLN A 24 2.50 17.28 -6.97
N VAL A 25 2.26 16.77 -5.76
CA VAL A 25 1.52 15.51 -5.54
C VAL A 25 0.32 15.68 -4.61
N ALA A 26 0.38 16.64 -3.68
CA ALA A 26 -0.69 16.88 -2.74
C ALA A 26 -1.81 17.66 -3.43
N SER A 27 -3.07 17.22 -3.26
CA SER A 27 -4.23 17.96 -3.77
C SER A 27 -4.22 19.41 -3.28
N PRO A 28 -4.59 20.40 -4.13
CA PRO A 28 -4.68 21.82 -3.76
C PRO A 28 -5.55 22.13 -2.54
N SER A 29 -6.40 21.19 -2.11
CA SER A 29 -7.23 21.30 -0.92
C SER A 29 -6.47 21.06 0.40
N PHE A 30 -5.21 20.62 0.35
CA PHE A 30 -4.38 20.35 1.53
C PHE A 30 -3.22 21.34 1.65
N ASP A 31 -2.85 21.65 2.88
CA ASP A 31 -1.76 22.57 3.18
C ASP A 31 -0.38 22.10 2.68
N VAL A 32 -0.15 20.79 2.54
CA VAL A 32 1.06 20.26 1.90
C VAL A 32 1.23 20.78 0.48
N SER A 33 0.15 20.97 -0.29
CA SER A 33 0.26 21.54 -1.64
C SER A 33 0.74 22.99 -1.61
N ILE A 34 0.47 23.72 -0.51
CA ILE A 34 0.97 25.07 -0.28
C ILE A 34 2.50 25.02 -0.07
N ALA A 35 3.00 24.00 0.64
CA ALA A 35 4.44 23.74 0.73
C ALA A 35 5.07 23.43 -0.63
N GLU A 36 4.43 22.57 -1.42
CA GLU A 36 4.89 22.19 -2.75
C GLU A 36 4.95 23.39 -3.70
N VAL A 37 3.87 24.16 -3.80
CA VAL A 37 3.80 25.29 -4.74
C VAL A 37 4.70 26.42 -4.27
N PHE A 38 4.45 26.98 -3.09
CA PHE A 38 5.11 28.20 -2.67
C PHE A 38 6.50 27.95 -2.08
N GLY A 39 6.75 26.79 -1.48
CA GLY A 39 8.10 26.41 -1.03
C GLY A 39 9.05 26.25 -2.22
N THR A 40 8.58 25.65 -3.32
CA THR A 40 9.35 25.54 -4.57
C THR A 40 9.60 26.92 -5.17
N LEU A 41 8.55 27.71 -5.39
CA LEU A 41 8.66 29.02 -6.02
C LEU A 41 9.50 30.02 -5.20
N ALA A 42 9.41 29.98 -3.87
CA ALA A 42 10.24 30.83 -3.00
C ALA A 42 11.74 30.52 -3.08
N CYS A 43 12.12 29.32 -3.51
CA CYS A 43 13.51 28.92 -3.72
C CYS A 43 14.02 29.22 -5.13
N GLY A 44 13.16 29.67 -6.06
CA GLY A 44 13.49 29.80 -7.48
C GLY A 44 13.55 28.46 -8.21
N ALA A 45 13.08 27.38 -7.57
CA ALA A 45 13.04 26.03 -8.10
C ALA A 45 11.89 25.84 -9.10
N ARG A 46 11.90 24.74 -9.86
CA ARG A 46 10.86 24.42 -10.84
C ARG A 46 9.78 23.53 -10.22
N LEU A 47 8.53 23.99 -10.29
CA LEU A 47 7.37 23.15 -9.98
C LEU A 47 6.97 22.35 -11.23
N VAL A 48 6.84 21.04 -11.09
CA VAL A 48 6.34 20.13 -12.13
C VAL A 48 4.93 19.70 -11.73
N ILE A 49 3.97 19.96 -12.62
CA ILE A 49 2.57 19.59 -12.45
C ILE A 49 2.29 18.41 -13.37
N HIS A 50 1.77 17.32 -12.82
CA HIS A 50 1.41 16.15 -13.61
C HIS A 50 0.09 16.37 -14.37
N ARG A 51 -0.14 15.60 -15.45
CA ARG A 51 -1.46 15.55 -16.11
C ARG A 51 -2.52 15.02 -15.15
N PRO A 52 -3.82 15.35 -15.31
CA PRO A 52 -4.90 14.72 -14.54
C PRO A 52 -4.75 13.19 -14.48
N ASP A 53 -4.97 12.60 -13.31
CA ASP A 53 -4.78 11.17 -13.01
C ASP A 53 -3.36 10.61 -13.20
N GLY A 54 -2.37 11.43 -13.56
CA GLY A 54 -1.00 11.00 -13.84
C GLY A 54 -0.32 10.26 -12.67
N LEU A 55 -0.61 10.62 -11.42
CA LEU A 55 -0.04 9.94 -10.25
C LEU A 55 -0.54 8.49 -10.09
N ARG A 56 -1.66 8.12 -10.72
CA ARG A 56 -2.22 6.76 -10.70
C ARG A 56 -1.59 5.87 -11.78
N ASP A 57 -0.97 6.47 -12.78
CA ASP A 57 -0.27 5.81 -13.87
C ASP A 57 1.23 5.72 -13.53
N ILE A 58 1.65 4.56 -13.01
CA ILE A 58 3.03 4.32 -12.58
C ILE A 58 4.02 4.47 -13.75
N GLY A 59 3.64 4.07 -14.97
CA GLY A 59 4.49 4.21 -16.15
C GLY A 59 4.74 5.68 -16.47
N TYR A 60 3.66 6.46 -16.53
CA TYR A 60 3.76 7.92 -16.70
C TYR A 60 4.54 8.58 -15.56
N LEU A 61 4.29 8.22 -14.30
CA LEU A 61 5.01 8.79 -13.16
C LEU A 61 6.51 8.46 -13.24
N THR A 62 6.86 7.23 -13.61
CA THR A 62 8.26 6.81 -13.83
C THR A 62 8.93 7.65 -14.91
N ASP A 63 8.24 7.82 -16.04
CA ASP A 63 8.74 8.60 -17.16
C ASP A 63 8.83 10.09 -16.80
N LEU A 64 7.88 10.63 -16.03
CA LEU A 64 7.89 12.01 -15.56
C LEU A 64 9.07 12.25 -14.61
N LEU A 65 9.27 11.39 -13.61
CA LEU A 65 10.39 11.47 -12.67
C LEU A 65 11.73 11.47 -13.42
N ARG A 66 11.87 10.60 -14.43
CA ARG A 66 13.10 10.48 -15.22
C ARG A 66 13.29 11.63 -16.20
N ASN A 67 12.30 11.94 -17.02
CA ASN A 67 12.41 12.89 -18.12
C ASN A 67 12.47 14.34 -17.62
N GLU A 68 11.72 14.67 -16.57
CA GLU A 68 11.81 15.99 -15.94
C GLU A 68 12.96 16.06 -14.93
N GLY A 69 13.54 14.91 -14.54
CA GLY A 69 14.62 14.85 -13.56
C GLY A 69 14.20 15.41 -12.21
N ILE A 70 13.12 14.87 -11.65
CA ILE A 70 12.53 15.32 -10.38
C ILE A 70 13.51 15.07 -9.24
N THR A 71 13.73 16.09 -8.42
CA THR A 71 14.68 16.07 -7.30
C THR A 71 14.00 16.03 -5.94
N ALA A 72 12.75 16.45 -5.85
CA ALA A 72 11.96 16.42 -4.62
C ALA A 72 10.52 15.96 -4.86
N MET A 73 9.98 15.13 -3.97
CA MET A 73 8.61 14.64 -4.01
C MET A 73 8.13 14.31 -2.60
N HIS A 74 6.95 14.80 -2.21
CA HIS A 74 6.35 14.47 -0.91
C HIS A 74 5.75 13.08 -0.91
N PHE A 75 5.77 12.42 0.24
CA PHE A 75 5.10 11.15 0.45
C PHE A 75 4.32 11.12 1.77
N VAL A 76 3.30 10.27 1.81
CA VAL A 76 2.84 9.68 3.08
C VAL A 76 3.52 8.31 3.26
N PRO A 77 3.76 7.82 4.49
CA PRO A 77 4.41 6.54 4.75
C PRO A 77 3.86 5.34 3.99
N SER A 78 2.55 5.17 3.94
CA SER A 78 1.91 4.09 3.17
C SER A 78 2.25 4.15 1.68
N LEU A 79 2.16 5.34 1.08
CA LEU A 79 2.51 5.56 -0.34
C LEU A 79 3.99 5.30 -0.59
N LEU A 80 4.89 5.75 0.30
CA LEU A 80 6.32 5.47 0.17
C LEU A 80 6.61 3.97 0.25
N GLY A 81 5.97 3.25 1.17
CA GLY A 81 6.10 1.80 1.30
C GLY A 81 5.70 1.05 0.02
N LEU A 82 4.59 1.46 -0.60
CA LEU A 82 4.16 0.94 -1.90
C LEU A 82 5.19 1.27 -2.99
N PHE A 83 5.63 2.53 -3.04
CA PHE A 83 6.55 3.06 -4.03
C PHE A 83 7.92 2.35 -3.99
N LEU A 84 8.45 2.12 -2.80
CA LEU A 84 9.68 1.34 -2.55
C LEU A 84 9.54 -0.13 -2.94
N SER A 85 8.32 -0.61 -3.17
CA SER A 85 8.05 -1.99 -3.58
C SER A 85 7.84 -2.11 -5.09
N LEU A 86 7.87 -1.00 -5.84
CA LEU A 86 7.74 -1.00 -7.28
C LEU A 86 9.04 -1.48 -7.97
N PRO A 87 8.94 -2.30 -9.03
CA PRO A 87 10.09 -2.67 -9.85
C PRO A 87 10.75 -1.43 -10.47
N GLY A 88 12.07 -1.33 -10.38
CA GLY A 88 12.83 -0.23 -11.00
C GLY A 88 12.77 1.11 -10.24
N VAL A 89 12.26 1.13 -9.00
CA VAL A 89 12.28 2.31 -8.11
C VAL A 89 13.68 2.95 -7.97
N ASN A 90 14.73 2.14 -8.09
CA ASN A 90 16.12 2.58 -8.07
C ASN A 90 16.53 3.42 -9.30
N GLN A 91 15.72 3.46 -10.37
CA GLN A 91 16.00 4.27 -11.56
C GLN A 91 15.79 5.77 -11.29
N TRP A 92 15.09 6.15 -10.23
CA TRP A 92 14.81 7.54 -9.86
C TRP A 92 15.97 8.17 -9.08
N ARG A 93 17.17 8.10 -9.67
CA ARG A 93 18.43 8.58 -9.07
C ARG A 93 18.49 10.09 -8.86
N THR A 94 17.60 10.84 -9.50
CA THR A 94 17.54 12.30 -9.37
C THR A 94 16.88 12.75 -8.08
N LEU A 95 16.07 11.88 -7.42
CA LEU A 95 15.48 12.20 -6.13
C LEU A 95 16.57 12.40 -5.09
N GLN A 96 16.61 13.59 -4.52
CA GLN A 96 17.56 14.02 -3.49
C GLN A 96 16.86 14.30 -2.16
N ARG A 97 15.54 14.58 -2.19
CA ARG A 97 14.77 15.03 -1.03
C ARG A 97 13.39 14.39 -1.01
N VAL A 98 13.07 13.71 0.09
CA VAL A 98 11.77 13.09 0.33
C VAL A 98 11.24 13.58 1.67
N PRO A 99 10.45 14.68 1.66
CA PRO A 99 9.65 15.05 2.81
C PRO A 99 8.52 14.04 2.98
N ILE A 100 8.38 13.49 4.18
CA ILE A 100 7.35 12.50 4.48
C ILE A 100 6.56 12.91 5.73
N GLY A 101 5.25 12.74 5.74
CA GLY A 101 4.42 13.13 6.87
C GLY A 101 2.98 12.63 6.74
N GLY A 102 2.10 13.09 7.62
CA GLY A 102 0.68 12.74 7.58
C GLY A 102 0.34 11.43 8.29
N GLU A 103 1.22 10.42 8.31
CA GLU A 103 1.02 9.15 9.04
C GLU A 103 2.22 8.83 9.95
N ALA A 104 2.08 7.84 10.83
CA ALA A 104 3.21 7.30 11.57
C ALA A 104 4.15 6.59 10.57
N LEU A 105 5.44 6.93 10.58
CA LEU A 105 6.44 6.33 9.69
C LEU A 105 7.04 5.07 10.34
N PRO A 106 6.83 3.85 9.79
CA PRO A 106 7.50 2.66 10.28
C PRO A 106 9.00 2.71 9.97
N GLY A 107 9.83 2.29 10.92
CA GLY A 107 11.28 2.26 10.77
C GLY A 107 11.75 1.38 9.61
N GLU A 108 11.05 0.27 9.34
CA GLU A 108 11.36 -0.62 8.22
C GLU A 108 11.20 0.06 6.86
N VAL A 109 10.19 0.95 6.71
CA VAL A 109 10.00 1.74 5.49
C VAL A 109 11.14 2.74 5.32
N ALA A 110 11.55 3.38 6.41
CA ALA A 110 12.66 4.33 6.42
C ALA A 110 14.02 3.66 6.14
N ASP A 111 14.25 2.46 6.69
CA ASP A 111 15.44 1.66 6.42
C ASP A 111 15.48 1.19 4.96
N LYS A 112 14.33 0.74 4.42
CA LYS A 112 14.20 0.37 3.01
C LYS A 112 14.43 1.57 2.08
N PHE A 113 13.96 2.75 2.46
CA PHE A 113 14.22 3.98 1.73
C PHE A 113 15.72 4.26 1.60
N HIS A 114 16.45 4.27 2.73
CA HIS A 114 17.89 4.52 2.74
C HIS A 114 18.73 3.40 2.09
N ALA A 115 18.19 2.19 2.02
CA ALA A 115 18.78 1.12 1.21
C ALA A 115 18.58 1.32 -0.31
N THR A 116 17.60 2.14 -0.72
CA THR A 116 17.21 2.34 -2.13
C THR A 116 17.74 3.66 -2.70
N PHE A 117 17.72 4.72 -1.91
CA PHE A 117 18.04 6.09 -2.31
C PHE A 117 19.12 6.71 -1.43
N ASP A 118 20.03 7.45 -2.05
CA ASP A 118 20.94 8.37 -1.36
C ASP A 118 20.29 9.77 -1.31
N ALA A 119 19.16 9.84 -0.59
CA ALA A 119 18.32 11.02 -0.53
C ALA A 119 17.99 11.39 0.93
N LEU A 120 17.72 12.68 1.16
CA LEU A 120 17.31 13.17 2.47
C LEU A 120 15.88 12.74 2.76
N LEU A 121 15.70 11.91 3.79
CA LEU A 121 14.39 11.56 4.35
C LEU A 121 14.14 12.37 5.62
N HIS A 122 13.10 13.19 5.59
CA HIS A 122 12.67 13.94 6.77
C HIS A 122 11.24 13.59 7.14
N ASN A 123 11.05 13.10 8.37
CA ASN A 123 9.74 12.81 8.93
C ASN A 123 9.15 14.07 9.57
N PHE A 124 8.03 14.53 9.02
CA PHE A 124 7.28 15.70 9.45
C PHE A 124 6.07 15.31 10.27
N TYR A 125 5.77 16.20 11.21
CA TYR A 125 4.50 16.22 11.87
C TYR A 125 4.03 17.67 12.00
N GLY A 126 2.76 17.90 11.70
CA GLY A 126 2.09 19.15 11.98
C GLY A 126 0.62 19.05 11.62
N PRO A 127 -0.28 19.55 12.46
CA PRO A 127 -1.64 19.85 12.06
C PRO A 127 -1.70 21.15 11.25
N THR A 128 -2.70 21.28 10.38
CA THR A 128 -2.93 22.44 9.51
C THR A 128 -3.04 23.75 10.29
N GLU A 129 -3.56 23.67 11.50
CA GLU A 129 -3.71 24.74 12.49
C GLU A 129 -2.39 25.34 12.93
N THR A 130 -1.26 24.72 12.58
CA THR A 130 0.11 25.18 12.91
C THR A 130 1.01 25.42 11.68
N VAL A 131 0.37 25.67 10.53
CA VAL A 131 1.02 25.95 9.25
C VAL A 131 1.89 24.79 8.79
N ILE A 132 1.23 23.81 8.17
CA ILE A 132 1.83 22.67 7.47
C ILE A 132 2.53 21.70 8.44
N ASN A 133 3.78 21.97 8.83
CA ASN A 133 4.58 21.07 9.67
C ASN A 133 5.03 21.77 10.95
N ALA A 134 4.81 21.23 12.14
CA ALA A 134 5.26 21.80 13.41
C ALA A 134 6.65 21.27 13.86
N THR A 135 6.95 20.01 13.54
CA THR A 135 8.20 19.35 13.91
C THR A 135 8.82 18.61 12.74
N ARG A 136 10.11 18.29 12.90
CA ARG A 136 10.90 17.59 11.90
C ARG A 136 11.89 16.64 12.54
N PHE A 137 12.04 15.47 11.92
CA PHE A 137 13.09 14.51 12.25
C PHE A 137 13.86 14.12 11.00
N LYS A 138 15.20 14.27 11.04
CA LYS A 138 16.06 13.77 9.97
C LYS A 138 16.34 12.31 10.24
N VAL A 139 15.85 11.46 9.35
CA VAL A 139 16.01 10.02 9.51
C VAL A 139 17.45 9.68 9.16
N GLU A 140 18.24 9.37 10.18
CA GLU A 140 19.63 8.92 10.04
C GLU A 140 19.81 7.60 10.79
N GLY A 141 20.68 6.74 10.23
CA GLY A 141 20.95 5.42 10.80
C GLY A 141 19.76 4.46 10.73
N ARG A 142 19.96 3.25 11.26
CA ARG A 142 18.97 2.19 11.25
C ARG A 142 17.85 2.46 12.25
N GLN A 143 16.60 2.36 11.79
CA GLN A 143 15.40 2.56 12.58
C GLN A 143 14.81 1.24 13.12
N GLY A 144 14.87 0.15 12.34
CA GLY A 144 14.34 -1.15 12.73
C GLY A 144 12.81 -1.17 12.87
N THR A 145 12.29 -1.85 13.88
CA THR A 145 10.85 -2.08 14.07
C THR A 145 10.11 -0.93 14.81
N ARG A 146 10.80 0.17 15.14
CA ARG A 146 10.18 1.30 15.85
C ARG A 146 9.35 2.18 14.91
N ILE A 147 8.47 3.00 15.50
CA ILE A 147 7.93 4.17 14.80
C ILE A 147 8.98 5.29 14.84
N VAL A 148 9.30 5.86 13.68
CA VAL A 148 10.30 6.92 13.56
C VAL A 148 9.81 8.17 14.31
N PRO A 149 10.66 8.81 15.14
CA PRO A 149 10.29 10.03 15.85
C PRO A 149 9.81 11.14 14.92
N ILE A 150 8.97 12.04 15.45
CA ILE A 150 8.56 13.27 14.77
C ILE A 150 9.50 14.45 15.08
N GLY A 151 10.47 14.23 15.98
CA GLY A 151 11.67 15.04 16.13
C GLY A 151 11.46 16.34 16.88
N LYS A 152 12.09 17.43 16.39
CA LYS A 152 12.21 18.71 17.10
C LYS A 152 11.36 19.80 16.43
N PRO A 153 10.93 20.84 17.18
CA PRO A 153 10.14 21.94 16.62
C PRO A 153 10.86 22.65 15.47
N LYS A 154 10.09 23.13 14.47
CA LYS A 154 10.61 24.05 13.45
C LYS A 154 10.90 25.45 14.05
N ILE A 155 11.41 26.37 13.22
CA ILE A 155 11.66 27.75 13.64
C ILE A 155 10.43 28.38 14.31
N ASN A 156 10.65 29.19 15.35
CA ASN A 156 9.61 29.96 16.07
C ASN A 156 8.40 29.11 16.53
N THR A 157 8.61 27.81 16.76
CA THR A 157 7.56 26.86 17.17
C THR A 157 7.97 26.23 18.49
N GLN A 158 7.03 26.09 19.40
CA GLN A 158 7.23 25.45 20.70
C GLN A 158 6.36 24.20 20.75
N ILE A 159 6.92 23.10 21.27
CA ILE A 159 6.18 21.84 21.47
C ILE A 159 6.22 21.50 22.95
N HIS A 160 5.05 21.55 23.56
CA HIS A 160 4.85 21.16 24.95
C HIS A 160 4.18 19.78 24.98
N ILE A 161 4.66 18.90 25.85
CA ILE A 161 4.00 17.62 26.15
C ILE A 161 3.41 17.79 27.54
N LEU A 162 2.09 17.90 27.63
CA LEU A 162 1.39 18.31 28.85
C LEU A 162 0.44 17.21 29.35
N ASP A 163 0.17 17.22 30.66
CA ASP A 163 -0.94 16.48 31.26
C ASP A 163 -2.26 17.25 31.19
N ASP A 164 -3.33 16.65 31.72
CA ASP A 164 -4.69 17.24 31.74
C ASP A 164 -4.77 18.55 32.56
N ALA A 165 -3.78 18.84 33.41
CA ALA A 165 -3.68 20.07 34.20
C ALA A 165 -2.79 21.13 33.51
N LEU A 166 -2.45 20.93 32.23
CA LEU A 166 -1.53 21.75 31.45
C LEU A 166 -0.13 21.87 32.06
N GLN A 167 0.30 20.86 32.82
CA GLN A 167 1.66 20.80 33.38
C GLN A 167 2.58 19.97 32.48
N PRO A 168 3.85 20.38 32.29
CA PRO A 168 4.81 19.59 31.52
C PRO A 168 5.05 18.21 32.16
N VAL A 169 4.96 17.15 31.35
CA VAL A 169 5.29 15.80 31.81
C VAL A 169 6.81 15.53 31.75
N PRO A 170 7.37 14.66 32.62
CA PRO A 170 8.78 14.29 32.57
C PRO A 170 9.18 13.60 31.26
N VAL A 171 10.47 13.62 30.93
CA VAL A 171 11.05 12.86 29.80
C VAL A 171 10.67 11.38 29.93
N GLY A 172 10.25 10.77 28.82
CA GLY A 172 9.75 9.40 28.73
C GLY A 172 8.27 9.21 29.08
N SER A 173 7.64 10.18 29.74
CA SER A 173 6.21 10.12 30.08
C SER A 173 5.34 10.54 28.90
N ILE A 174 4.17 9.93 28.78
CA ILE A 174 3.18 10.24 27.75
C ILE A 174 2.34 11.43 28.20
N GLY A 175 2.12 12.38 27.30
CA GLY A 175 1.17 13.48 27.45
C GLY A 175 0.66 13.95 26.10
N GLU A 176 -0.20 14.97 26.11
CA GLU A 176 -0.77 15.54 24.89
C GLU A 176 0.15 16.62 24.30
N ILE A 177 0.26 16.67 22.97
CA ILE A 177 1.03 17.68 22.25
C ILE A 177 0.25 19.00 22.21
N TYR A 178 0.85 20.06 22.75
CA TYR A 178 0.43 21.44 22.58
C TYR A 178 1.48 22.22 21.79
N ILE A 179 1.03 22.98 20.79
CA ILE A 179 1.91 23.65 19.83
C ILE A 179 1.77 25.17 19.97
N GLY A 180 2.83 25.82 20.42
CA GLY A 180 2.91 27.27 20.57
C GLY A 180 3.78 27.94 19.50
N GLY A 181 3.86 29.27 19.55
CA GLY A 181 4.73 30.07 18.70
C GLY A 181 4.02 30.76 17.52
N THR A 182 4.81 31.30 16.59
CA THR A 182 4.30 32.23 15.55
C THR A 182 3.44 31.55 14.50
N HIS A 183 3.52 30.23 14.38
CA HIS A 183 2.83 29.44 13.37
C HIS A 183 1.44 28.97 13.78
N VAL A 184 1.00 29.24 15.01
CA VAL A 184 -0.37 28.95 15.44
C VAL A 184 -1.35 29.82 14.65
N ALA A 185 -2.30 29.18 13.97
CA ALA A 185 -3.29 29.86 13.14
C ALA A 185 -4.24 30.76 13.96
N TYR A 186 -5.01 31.60 13.26
CA TYR A 186 -6.02 32.43 13.91
C TYR A 186 -7.13 31.59 14.57
N GLY A 187 -7.55 30.53 13.91
CA GLY A 187 -8.65 29.67 14.32
C GLY A 187 -9.38 29.06 13.14
N TYR A 188 -10.50 28.39 13.41
CA TYR A 188 -11.40 27.85 12.41
C TYR A 188 -12.35 28.91 11.87
N HIS A 189 -12.51 28.98 10.54
CA HIS A 189 -13.35 29.98 9.90
C HIS A 189 -14.80 29.86 10.37
N ARG A 190 -15.37 30.95 10.91
CA ARG A 190 -16.76 31.03 11.43
C ARG A 190 -17.10 29.98 12.50
N ARG A 191 -16.11 29.45 13.21
CA ARG A 191 -16.30 28.48 14.30
C ARG A 191 -15.58 28.95 15.58
N PRO A 192 -16.04 30.05 16.21
CA PRO A 192 -15.35 30.64 17.37
C PRO A 192 -15.35 29.73 18.60
N GLY A 193 -16.41 28.94 18.83
CA GLY A 193 -16.46 27.97 19.94
C GLY A 193 -15.37 26.90 19.82
N LEU A 194 -15.32 26.21 18.67
CA LEU A 194 -14.27 25.22 18.39
C LEU A 194 -12.87 25.85 18.39
N THR A 195 -12.75 27.09 17.93
CA THR A 195 -11.50 27.84 18.00
C THR A 195 -11.06 28.04 19.45
N ALA A 196 -11.96 28.46 20.35
CA ALA A 196 -11.62 28.67 21.75
C ALA A 196 -11.28 27.35 22.48
N GLU A 197 -11.86 26.23 22.06
CA GLU A 197 -11.58 24.90 22.60
C GLU A 197 -10.17 24.40 22.22
N ARG A 198 -9.74 24.62 20.96
CA ARG A 198 -8.48 24.09 20.45
C ARG A 198 -7.31 25.09 20.51
N PHE A 199 -7.58 26.39 20.37
CA PHE A 199 -6.57 27.45 20.41
C PHE A 199 -6.59 28.15 21.77
N VAL A 200 -6.09 27.44 22.78
CA VAL A 200 -6.12 27.84 24.19
C VAL A 200 -5.03 28.85 24.53
N ALA A 201 -5.16 29.52 25.68
CA ALA A 201 -4.11 30.40 26.20
C ALA A 201 -2.85 29.60 26.52
N ASP A 202 -1.68 30.14 26.17
CA ASP A 202 -0.39 29.53 26.50
C ASP A 202 0.05 29.98 27.92
N PRO A 203 0.12 29.08 28.92
CA PRO A 203 0.53 29.43 30.27
C PRO A 203 2.04 29.70 30.39
N PHE A 204 2.84 29.34 29.37
CA PHE A 204 4.29 29.49 29.36
C PHE A 204 4.74 30.81 28.71
N THR A 205 3.89 31.42 27.88
CA THR A 205 4.19 32.67 27.17
C THR A 205 3.06 33.69 27.36
N PRO A 206 3.26 34.76 28.15
CA PRO A 206 2.23 35.77 28.39
C PRO A 206 1.63 36.36 27.11
N GLY A 207 0.30 36.31 26.99
CA GLY A 207 -0.44 36.84 25.84
C GLY A 207 -0.39 35.99 24.58
N ALA A 208 0.27 34.82 24.60
CA ALA A 208 0.29 33.89 23.48
C ALA A 208 -0.84 32.86 23.56
N ARG A 209 -1.02 32.13 22.46
CA ARG A 209 -1.93 30.99 22.35
C ARG A 209 -1.16 29.76 21.91
N MET A 210 -1.63 28.60 22.32
CA MET A 210 -1.15 27.30 21.85
C MET A 210 -2.31 26.50 21.27
N TYR A 211 -2.01 25.67 20.28
CA TYR A 211 -2.95 24.73 19.68
C TYR A 211 -2.88 23.39 20.40
N ARG A 212 -4.01 22.95 20.97
CA ARG A 212 -4.22 21.62 21.55
C ARG A 212 -4.46 20.62 20.42
N SER A 213 -3.50 19.72 20.18
CA SER A 213 -3.52 18.89 18.97
C SER A 213 -4.41 17.65 19.03
N GLY A 214 -4.72 17.14 20.23
CA GLY A 214 -5.35 15.83 20.43
C GLY A 214 -4.39 14.65 20.21
N ASP A 215 -3.12 14.88 19.88
CA ASP A 215 -2.12 13.85 19.62
C ASP A 215 -1.30 13.56 20.89
N LEU A 216 -1.12 12.28 21.23
CA LEU A 216 -0.31 11.81 22.36
C LEU A 216 1.12 11.53 21.93
N ALA A 217 2.08 11.97 22.74
CA ALA A 217 3.49 11.74 22.51
C ALA A 217 4.28 11.69 23.82
N ARG A 218 5.55 11.29 23.70
CA ARG A 218 6.55 11.42 24.76
C ARG A 218 7.82 12.03 24.20
N ARG A 219 8.59 12.69 25.06
CA ARG A 219 9.93 13.16 24.71
C ARG A 219 10.95 12.10 25.11
N ASN A 220 11.85 11.71 24.21
CA ASN A 220 12.92 10.78 24.53
C ASN A 220 14.16 11.50 25.12
N ALA A 221 15.19 10.73 25.47
CA ALA A 221 16.41 11.25 26.09
C ALA A 221 17.20 12.20 25.18
N ASP A 222 17.08 12.05 23.85
CA ASP A 222 17.73 12.90 22.84
C ASP A 222 16.95 14.22 22.59
N GLY A 223 15.83 14.38 23.27
CA GLY A 223 14.93 15.53 23.18
C GLY A 223 13.95 15.46 22.00
N ASP A 224 13.98 14.38 21.22
CA ASP A 224 13.05 14.15 20.12
C ASP A 224 11.67 13.77 20.65
N VAL A 225 10.64 14.20 19.92
CA VAL A 225 9.26 13.85 20.21
C VAL A 225 8.91 12.55 19.47
N GLU A 226 8.41 11.57 20.22
CA GLU A 226 7.94 10.28 19.71
C GLU A 226 6.42 10.26 19.75
N PHE A 227 5.79 10.12 18.58
CA PHE A 227 4.34 9.98 18.46
C PHE A 227 3.88 8.63 19.03
N VAL A 228 2.83 8.65 19.85
CA VAL A 228 2.27 7.46 20.51
C VAL A 228 0.89 7.11 19.95
N GLY A 229 0.05 8.11 19.71
CA GLY A 229 -1.34 7.88 19.30
C GLY A 229 -2.18 9.14 19.46
N ARG A 230 -3.48 8.99 19.66
CA ARG A 230 -4.42 10.10 19.85
C ARG A 230 -5.18 9.99 21.16
N ALA A 231 -5.49 11.15 21.73
CA ALA A 231 -6.31 11.31 22.92
C ALA A 231 -7.81 11.42 22.58
N ASP A 232 -8.15 11.84 21.36
CA ASP A 232 -9.51 12.09 20.87
C ASP A 232 -9.93 11.11 19.75
N GLU A 233 -11.12 11.36 19.17
CA GLU A 233 -11.74 10.47 18.18
C GLU A 233 -11.30 10.70 16.73
N GLN A 234 -10.43 11.68 16.48
CA GLN A 234 -9.93 11.93 15.12
C GLN A 234 -9.08 10.76 14.62
N VAL A 235 -9.20 10.43 13.34
CA VAL A 235 -8.52 9.27 12.78
C VAL A 235 -7.74 9.64 11.53
N LYS A 236 -6.67 8.88 11.30
CA LYS A 236 -5.89 8.93 10.05
C LYS A 236 -6.24 7.71 9.22
N ILE A 237 -6.95 7.92 8.12
CA ILE A 237 -7.30 6.86 7.16
C ILE A 237 -6.73 7.25 5.80
N ARG A 238 -5.92 6.36 5.21
CA ARG A 238 -5.34 6.53 3.85
C ARG A 238 -4.63 7.89 3.66
N GLY A 239 -3.87 8.33 4.66
CA GLY A 239 -3.15 9.61 4.63
C GLY A 239 -3.98 10.86 4.99
N PHE A 240 -5.29 10.72 5.24
CA PHE A 240 -6.18 11.84 5.53
C PHE A 240 -6.50 11.93 7.03
N ARG A 241 -6.36 13.13 7.60
CA ARG A 241 -6.87 13.46 8.94
C ARG A 241 -8.37 13.70 8.81
N ILE A 242 -9.17 12.83 9.40
CA ILE A 242 -10.63 12.87 9.32
C ILE A 242 -11.20 13.18 10.70
N GLU A 243 -11.95 14.27 10.77
CA GLU A 243 -12.83 14.59 11.88
C GLU A 243 -14.08 13.73 11.76
N LEU A 244 -14.22 12.69 12.58
CA LEU A 244 -15.42 11.84 12.55
C LEU A 244 -16.70 12.65 12.79
N GLY A 245 -16.59 13.73 13.58
CA GLY A 245 -17.67 14.69 13.81
C GLY A 245 -18.11 15.48 12.57
N ASP A 246 -17.22 15.76 11.61
CA ASP A 246 -17.60 16.45 10.37
C ASP A 246 -18.39 15.52 9.45
N VAL A 247 -18.01 14.24 9.39
CA VAL A 247 -18.76 13.21 8.68
C VAL A 247 -20.12 12.99 9.35
N ALA A 248 -20.15 12.89 10.69
CA ALA A 248 -21.39 12.81 11.45
C ALA A 248 -22.28 14.03 11.21
N ALA A 249 -21.71 15.24 11.20
CA ALA A 249 -22.45 16.46 10.93
C ALA A 249 -23.05 16.47 9.52
N ALA A 250 -22.30 16.00 8.50
CA ALA A 250 -22.80 15.87 7.14
C ALA A 250 -23.98 14.88 7.04
N ILE A 251 -23.95 13.79 7.82
CA ILE A 251 -25.06 12.85 7.95
C ILE A 251 -26.29 13.53 8.58
N THR A 252 -26.09 14.26 9.70
CA THR A 252 -27.16 14.93 10.46
C THR A 252 -27.78 16.13 9.74
N VAL A 253 -27.24 16.57 8.60
CA VAL A 253 -27.94 17.57 7.74
C VAL A 253 -29.28 17.01 7.23
N ASP A 254 -29.42 15.69 7.16
CA ASP A 254 -30.67 15.08 6.75
C ASP A 254 -31.75 15.17 7.85
N PRO A 255 -32.93 15.76 7.58
CA PRO A 255 -33.98 15.93 8.60
C PRO A 255 -34.54 14.63 9.18
N SER A 256 -34.30 13.48 8.53
CA SER A 256 -34.73 12.17 9.04
C SER A 256 -33.79 11.60 10.10
N VAL A 257 -32.62 12.20 10.31
CA VAL A 257 -31.62 11.74 11.27
C VAL A 257 -31.77 12.50 12.58
N GLY A 258 -31.98 11.79 13.68
CA GLY A 258 -32.01 12.34 15.03
C GLY A 258 -30.60 12.57 15.57
N GLN A 259 -29.77 11.52 15.55
CA GLN A 259 -28.36 11.56 15.94
C GLN A 259 -27.51 10.77 14.95
N ALA A 260 -26.24 11.15 14.78
CA ALA A 260 -25.26 10.39 14.02
C ALA A 260 -23.92 10.35 14.76
N VAL A 261 -23.26 9.19 14.73
CA VAL A 261 -21.91 8.95 15.22
C VAL A 261 -21.15 8.19 14.16
N VAL A 262 -19.94 8.64 13.85
CA VAL A 262 -19.06 7.93 12.92
C VAL A 262 -17.90 7.32 13.71
N VAL A 263 -17.56 6.08 13.43
CA VAL A 263 -16.43 5.36 14.03
C VAL A 263 -15.55 4.74 12.96
N VAL A 264 -14.38 4.25 13.37
CA VAL A 264 -13.54 3.40 12.53
C VAL A 264 -13.75 1.95 12.93
N ALA A 265 -14.12 1.13 11.96
CA ALA A 265 -14.21 -0.32 12.11
C ALA A 265 -13.23 -1.00 11.14
N ASP A 266 -12.73 -2.17 11.52
CA ASP A 266 -12.05 -3.06 10.58
C ASP A 266 -13.12 -3.89 9.89
N LEU A 267 -13.44 -3.52 8.65
CA LEU A 267 -14.50 -4.19 7.89
C LEU A 267 -13.90 -5.38 7.12
N PRO A 268 -14.59 -6.54 7.11
CA PRO A 268 -14.19 -7.66 6.27
C PRO A 268 -13.95 -7.20 4.83
N ASN A 269 -12.79 -7.55 4.27
CA ASN A 269 -12.37 -7.25 2.89
C ASN A 269 -12.06 -5.76 2.56
N LEU A 270 -12.43 -4.79 3.40
CA LEU A 270 -12.16 -3.36 3.18
C LEU A 270 -11.07 -2.78 4.10
N GLY A 271 -10.73 -3.48 5.19
CA GLY A 271 -9.80 -3.00 6.20
C GLY A 271 -10.39 -1.86 7.04
N LYS A 272 -9.52 -1.08 7.71
CA LYS A 272 -9.94 0.11 8.48
C LYS A 272 -10.72 1.11 7.63
N SER A 273 -12.01 1.24 7.94
CA SER A 273 -12.98 2.03 7.19
C SER A 273 -13.90 2.81 8.13
N LEU A 274 -14.51 3.87 7.61
CA LEU A 274 -15.50 4.68 8.33
C LEU A 274 -16.87 3.99 8.34
N VAL A 275 -17.56 4.01 9.47
CA VAL A 275 -18.92 3.48 9.64
C VAL A 275 -19.78 4.50 10.37
N GLY A 276 -20.93 4.86 9.81
CA GLY A 276 -21.87 5.81 10.39
C GLY A 276 -23.05 5.13 11.10
N TYR A 277 -23.16 5.29 12.41
CA TYR A 277 -24.32 4.87 13.20
C TYR A 277 -25.28 6.03 13.35
N LEU A 278 -26.57 5.81 13.15
CA LEU A 278 -27.55 6.89 13.12
C LEU A 278 -28.91 6.46 13.68
N THR A 279 -29.60 7.39 14.33
CA THR A 279 -30.95 7.19 14.87
C THR A 279 -31.97 7.94 14.01
N PRO A 280 -33.21 7.45 13.86
CA PRO A 280 -34.28 8.23 13.25
C PRO A 280 -34.67 9.44 14.10
N ALA A 281 -35.02 10.55 13.46
CA ALA A 281 -35.73 11.63 14.14
C ALA A 281 -37.19 11.20 14.45
N ASP A 282 -37.79 11.76 15.50
CA ASP A 282 -39.13 11.36 15.97
C ASP A 282 -40.17 11.29 14.84
N GLY A 283 -40.78 10.12 14.66
CA GLY A 283 -41.83 9.89 13.66
C GLY A 283 -41.33 9.84 12.21
N THR A 284 -40.03 9.75 11.98
CA THR A 284 -39.43 9.64 10.65
C THR A 284 -38.77 8.28 10.43
N THR A 285 -38.58 7.92 9.16
CA THR A 285 -37.80 6.75 8.74
C THR A 285 -36.55 7.22 8.02
N VAL A 286 -35.40 6.65 8.36
CA VAL A 286 -34.14 6.99 7.71
C VAL A 286 -34.03 6.29 6.36
N ASP A 287 -33.73 7.08 5.33
CA ASP A 287 -33.34 6.59 4.00
C ASP A 287 -31.81 6.67 3.86
N VAL A 288 -31.15 5.52 4.03
CA VAL A 288 -29.69 5.41 4.03
C VAL A 288 -29.07 5.79 2.68
N GLU A 289 -29.69 5.41 1.56
CA GLU A 289 -29.12 5.66 0.23
C GLU A 289 -29.19 7.13 -0.16
N ARG A 290 -30.28 7.82 0.23
CA ARG A 290 -30.36 9.26 0.11
C ARG A 290 -29.30 9.97 0.95
N ILE A 291 -29.04 9.51 2.17
CA ILE A 291 -27.99 10.06 3.05
C ILE A 291 -26.61 9.81 2.43
N ARG A 292 -26.31 8.58 2.01
CA ARG A 292 -25.05 8.19 1.35
C ARG A 292 -24.77 9.09 0.15
N SER A 293 -25.77 9.30 -0.71
CA SER A 293 -25.68 10.17 -1.89
C SER A 293 -25.36 11.62 -1.51
N ARG A 294 -26.01 12.15 -0.47
CA ARG A 294 -25.76 13.51 0.02
C ARG A 294 -24.37 13.67 0.61
N VAL A 295 -23.93 12.72 1.43
CA VAL A 295 -22.59 12.71 2.03
C VAL A 295 -21.53 12.65 0.95
N THR A 296 -21.69 11.77 -0.04
CA THR A 296 -20.76 11.62 -1.18
C THR A 296 -20.69 12.89 -2.04
N ALA A 297 -21.81 13.61 -2.18
CA ALA A 297 -21.83 14.88 -2.91
C ALA A 297 -21.21 16.05 -2.11
N ALA A 298 -21.25 15.99 -0.78
CA ALA A 298 -20.81 17.06 0.11
C ALA A 298 -19.36 16.90 0.59
N LEU A 299 -18.87 15.66 0.71
CA LEU A 299 -17.57 15.32 1.25
C LEU A 299 -16.71 14.59 0.22
N PRO A 300 -15.37 14.69 0.31
CA PRO A 300 -14.47 13.87 -0.48
C PRO A 300 -14.67 12.37 -0.23
N GLU A 301 -14.35 11.53 -1.23
CA GLU A 301 -14.50 10.06 -1.20
C GLU A 301 -13.89 9.43 0.06
N TYR A 302 -12.70 9.87 0.47
CA TYR A 302 -12.00 9.32 1.65
C TYR A 302 -12.68 9.63 2.99
N MET A 303 -13.61 10.60 3.04
CA MET A 303 -14.43 10.92 4.21
C MET A 303 -15.79 10.21 4.20
N THR A 304 -16.12 9.47 3.14
CA THR A 304 -17.42 8.82 3.00
C THR A 304 -17.42 7.48 3.77
N PRO A 305 -18.37 7.26 4.69
CA PRO A 305 -18.56 5.97 5.35
C PRO A 305 -18.79 4.83 4.35
N ALA A 306 -18.13 3.70 4.61
CA ALA A 306 -18.33 2.46 3.87
C ALA A 306 -19.68 1.81 4.21
N ALA A 307 -20.13 1.95 5.47
CA ALA A 307 -21.41 1.42 5.95
C ALA A 307 -22.18 2.45 6.80
N TYR A 308 -23.50 2.32 6.79
CA TYR A 308 -24.43 3.11 7.61
C TYR A 308 -25.36 2.16 8.36
N VAL A 309 -25.45 2.31 9.68
CA VAL A 309 -26.21 1.41 10.56
C VAL A 309 -27.26 2.21 11.30
N VAL A 310 -28.55 1.87 11.09
CA VAL A 310 -29.65 2.47 11.82
C VAL A 310 -29.78 1.78 13.18
N VAL A 311 -29.73 2.55 14.26
CA VAL A 311 -29.91 2.05 15.64
C VAL A 311 -31.08 2.78 16.29
N ASP A 312 -31.77 2.12 17.23
CA ASP A 312 -32.85 2.75 17.99
C ASP A 312 -32.31 3.85 18.91
N GLU A 313 -31.15 3.62 19.52
CA GLU A 313 -30.46 4.55 20.39
C GLU A 313 -28.94 4.36 20.26
N ILE A 314 -28.17 5.44 20.39
CA ILE A 314 -26.71 5.35 20.43
C ILE A 314 -26.28 4.95 21.84
N PRO A 315 -25.64 3.77 22.03
CA PRO A 315 -25.26 3.30 23.34
C PRO A 315 -24.23 4.24 23.97
N ILE A 316 -24.48 4.61 25.23
CA ILE A 316 -23.59 5.45 26.03
C ILE A 316 -23.18 4.72 27.32
N THR A 317 -21.93 4.88 27.69
CA THR A 317 -21.36 4.45 28.98
C THR A 317 -22.02 5.20 30.14
N ALA A 318 -21.85 4.68 31.37
CA ALA A 318 -22.30 5.34 32.61
C ALA A 318 -21.73 6.76 32.83
N HIS A 319 -20.69 7.14 32.09
CA HIS A 319 -20.09 8.48 32.10
C HIS A 319 -20.59 9.40 30.97
N GLY A 320 -21.60 8.98 30.21
CA GLY A 320 -22.20 9.77 29.13
C GLY A 320 -21.36 9.85 27.85
N LYS A 321 -20.32 9.01 27.70
CA LYS A 321 -19.56 8.84 26.44
C LYS A 321 -20.13 7.69 25.62
N ILE A 322 -20.02 7.73 24.29
CA ILE A 322 -20.42 6.63 23.40
C ILE A 322 -19.72 5.33 23.80
N ASP A 323 -20.49 4.26 23.98
CA ASP A 323 -19.98 2.92 24.23
C ASP A 323 -19.75 2.21 22.89
N ARG A 324 -18.55 2.39 22.33
CA ARG A 324 -18.19 1.83 21.03
C ARG A 324 -18.19 0.31 21.00
N ALA A 325 -17.96 -0.35 22.13
CA ALA A 325 -17.96 -1.80 22.22
C ALA A 325 -19.39 -2.37 22.21
N ALA A 326 -20.38 -1.54 22.56
CA ALA A 326 -21.80 -1.89 22.53
C ALA A 326 -22.48 -1.50 21.20
N LEU A 327 -21.78 -0.84 20.27
CA LEU A 327 -22.31 -0.60 18.93
C LEU A 327 -22.45 -1.93 18.19
N PRO A 328 -23.59 -2.18 17.51
CA PRO A 328 -23.79 -3.41 16.76
C PRO A 328 -22.77 -3.51 15.63
N GLU A 329 -22.32 -4.72 15.31
CA GLU A 329 -21.41 -4.90 14.18
C GLU A 329 -22.09 -4.44 12.88
N PRO A 330 -21.40 -3.66 12.04
CA PRO A 330 -21.97 -3.17 10.80
C PRO A 330 -22.15 -4.33 9.82
N GLU A 331 -23.41 -4.67 9.56
CA GLU A 331 -23.73 -5.46 8.38
C GLU A 331 -23.49 -4.56 7.16
N ILE A 332 -22.47 -4.89 6.36
CA ILE A 332 -22.38 -4.37 5.01
C ILE A 332 -23.54 -5.01 4.25
N SER A 333 -24.70 -4.39 4.34
CA SER A 333 -25.82 -4.70 3.47
C SER A 333 -25.33 -4.43 2.06
N ALA A 334 -25.10 -5.51 1.30
CA ALA A 334 -25.09 -5.46 -0.15
C ALA A 334 -26.50 -4.99 -0.56
N ALA A 335 -26.73 -3.69 -0.50
CA ALA A 335 -28.02 -3.08 -0.76
C ALA A 335 -28.19 -2.86 -2.26
N ASN A 336 -28.27 -3.97 -2.98
CA ASN A 336 -29.25 -4.12 -4.04
C ASN A 336 -30.05 -5.37 -3.69
N GLU A 337 -31.39 -5.34 -3.88
CA GLU A 337 -32.15 -6.58 -3.88
C GLU A 337 -31.43 -7.55 -4.80
N PHE A 338 -31.09 -8.75 -4.30
CA PHE A 338 -30.35 -9.72 -5.08
C PHE A 338 -31.15 -10.05 -6.35
N ARG A 339 -30.74 -9.44 -7.45
CA ARG A 339 -31.25 -9.73 -8.78
C ARG A 339 -30.37 -10.79 -9.40
N GLU A 340 -30.97 -11.90 -9.78
CA GLU A 340 -30.24 -12.92 -10.51
C GLU A 340 -29.71 -12.34 -11.84
N PRO A 341 -28.43 -12.60 -12.18
CA PRO A 341 -27.91 -12.36 -13.52
C PRO A 341 -28.79 -13.04 -14.57
N ASP A 342 -29.40 -12.23 -15.45
CA ASP A 342 -30.40 -12.71 -16.41
C ASP A 342 -29.75 -13.06 -17.76
N THR A 343 -28.89 -12.16 -18.27
CA THR A 343 -28.24 -12.37 -19.57
C THR A 343 -27.01 -13.28 -19.46
N ASP A 344 -26.64 -13.94 -20.56
CA ASP A 344 -25.42 -14.76 -20.64
C ASP A 344 -24.16 -13.96 -20.24
N THR A 345 -24.11 -12.68 -20.61
CA THR A 345 -23.01 -11.76 -20.26
C THR A 345 -23.02 -11.43 -18.77
N GLU A 346 -24.18 -11.14 -18.18
CA GLU A 346 -24.33 -10.92 -16.74
C GLU A 346 -23.91 -12.17 -15.94
N GLN A 347 -24.36 -13.37 -16.32
CA GLN A 347 -24.05 -14.62 -15.61
C GLN A 347 -22.55 -14.95 -15.62
N ARG A 348 -21.91 -14.79 -16.78
CA ARG A 348 -20.45 -14.95 -16.90
C ARG A 348 -19.70 -13.94 -16.06
N LEU A 349 -20.12 -12.67 -16.10
CA LEU A 349 -19.46 -11.61 -15.37
C LEU A 349 -19.62 -11.76 -13.85
N ALA A 350 -20.81 -12.13 -13.37
CA ALA A 350 -21.04 -12.45 -11.97
C ALA A 350 -20.14 -13.59 -11.47
N THR A 351 -19.91 -14.61 -12.32
CA THR A 351 -18.97 -15.70 -12.01
C THR A 351 -17.53 -15.19 -11.88
N VAL A 352 -17.11 -14.29 -12.78
CA VAL A 352 -15.77 -13.69 -12.72
C VAL A 352 -15.61 -12.82 -11.47
N PHE A 353 -16.62 -12.02 -11.12
CA PHE A 353 -16.63 -11.24 -9.88
C PHE A 353 -16.56 -12.14 -8.65
N ALA A 354 -17.38 -13.19 -8.59
CA ALA A 354 -17.41 -14.16 -7.49
C ALA A 354 -16.02 -14.77 -7.24
N VAL A 355 -15.35 -15.22 -8.31
CA VAL A 355 -14.00 -15.82 -8.22
C VAL A 355 -12.94 -14.78 -7.82
N LEU A 356 -12.96 -13.59 -8.42
CA LEU A 356 -11.94 -12.57 -8.18
C LEU A 356 -12.04 -11.94 -6.79
N LEU A 357 -13.25 -11.81 -6.27
CA LEU A 357 -13.55 -11.13 -5.01
C LEU A 357 -13.76 -12.11 -3.84
N GLY A 358 -13.82 -13.42 -4.11
CA GLY A 358 -13.95 -14.46 -3.09
C GLY A 358 -15.39 -14.63 -2.55
N HIS A 359 -16.40 -14.32 -3.36
CA HIS A 359 -17.82 -14.43 -2.99
C HIS A 359 -18.46 -15.70 -3.54
N GLN A 360 -19.39 -16.30 -2.80
CA GLN A 360 -20.12 -17.49 -3.27
C GLN A 360 -21.22 -17.15 -4.29
N ARG A 361 -21.82 -15.96 -4.18
CA ARG A 361 -22.89 -15.47 -5.04
C ARG A 361 -22.67 -13.98 -5.29
N VAL A 362 -22.89 -13.56 -6.53
CA VAL A 362 -22.85 -12.16 -6.98
C VAL A 362 -24.11 -11.92 -7.81
N GLY A 363 -24.89 -10.91 -7.41
CA GLY A 363 -26.08 -10.43 -8.10
C GLY A 363 -25.74 -9.54 -9.29
N ALA A 364 -26.70 -9.36 -10.18
CA ALA A 364 -26.53 -8.55 -11.36
C ALA A 364 -26.32 -7.07 -11.05
N ASP A 365 -26.86 -6.58 -9.95
CA ASP A 365 -26.72 -5.18 -9.55
C ASP A 365 -25.59 -4.98 -8.53
N ASP A 366 -24.83 -6.03 -8.19
CA ASP A 366 -23.71 -5.91 -7.27
C ASP A 366 -22.54 -5.14 -7.90
N SER A 367 -22.05 -4.13 -7.17
CA SER A 367 -20.92 -3.31 -7.54
C SER A 367 -19.60 -4.02 -7.23
N PHE A 368 -18.67 -3.98 -8.19
CA PHE A 368 -17.33 -4.54 -8.06
C PHE A 368 -16.59 -3.96 -6.84
N PHE A 369 -16.74 -2.66 -6.60
CA PHE A 369 -16.01 -1.94 -5.55
C PHE A 369 -16.66 -2.12 -4.17
N ASP A 370 -18.00 -2.19 -4.11
CA ASP A 370 -18.72 -2.44 -2.86
C ASP A 370 -18.46 -3.86 -2.35
N LEU A 371 -18.22 -4.80 -3.27
CA LEU A 371 -17.82 -6.17 -2.97
C LEU A 371 -16.33 -6.32 -2.58
N GLY A 372 -15.60 -5.22 -2.37
CA GLY A 372 -14.18 -5.23 -1.97
C GLY A 372 -13.18 -5.16 -3.13
N GLY A 373 -13.67 -4.92 -4.35
CA GLY A 373 -12.82 -4.67 -5.51
C GLY A 373 -11.98 -3.41 -5.35
N HIS A 374 -10.71 -3.48 -5.75
CA HIS A 374 -9.79 -2.35 -5.78
C HIS A 374 -9.00 -2.35 -7.09
N SER A 375 -8.19 -1.33 -7.36
CA SER A 375 -7.56 -1.12 -8.67
C SER A 375 -6.71 -2.30 -9.18
N LEU A 376 -6.12 -3.10 -8.29
CA LEU A 376 -5.41 -4.32 -8.67
C LEU A 376 -6.37 -5.44 -9.11
N LEU A 377 -7.47 -5.65 -8.37
CA LEU A 377 -8.51 -6.60 -8.75
C LEU A 377 -9.23 -6.14 -10.03
N ALA A 378 -9.42 -4.83 -10.22
CA ALA A 378 -9.94 -4.27 -11.46
C ALA A 378 -9.00 -4.56 -12.65
N THR A 379 -7.68 -4.53 -12.45
CA THR A 379 -6.72 -4.91 -13.50
C THR A 379 -6.82 -6.40 -13.86
N LYS A 380 -7.01 -7.28 -12.87
CA LYS A 380 -7.27 -8.70 -13.11
C LYS A 380 -8.59 -8.90 -13.84
N LEU A 381 -9.64 -8.19 -13.42
CA LEU A 381 -10.94 -8.20 -14.07
C LEU A 381 -10.79 -7.79 -15.55
N VAL A 382 -10.08 -6.70 -15.87
CA VAL A 382 -9.79 -6.31 -17.27
C VAL A 382 -9.14 -7.45 -18.06
N ALA A 383 -8.15 -8.13 -17.49
CA ALA A 383 -7.46 -9.22 -18.18
C ALA A 383 -8.42 -10.41 -18.45
N GLU A 384 -9.24 -10.78 -17.47
CA GLU A 384 -10.26 -11.82 -17.61
C GLU A 384 -11.34 -11.43 -18.63
N LEU A 385 -11.78 -10.16 -18.63
CA LEU A 385 -12.81 -9.69 -19.57
C LEU A 385 -12.30 -9.65 -21.01
N ARG A 386 -11.07 -9.17 -21.22
CA ARG A 386 -10.42 -9.19 -22.55
C ARG A 386 -10.30 -10.62 -23.09
N SER A 387 -9.89 -11.55 -22.23
CA SER A 387 -9.71 -12.97 -22.60
C SER A 387 -11.04 -13.69 -22.84
N GLY A 388 -12.01 -13.49 -21.94
CA GLY A 388 -13.27 -14.24 -21.91
C GLY A 388 -14.35 -13.71 -22.86
N PHE A 389 -14.35 -12.39 -23.13
CA PHE A 389 -15.36 -11.74 -23.98
C PHE A 389 -14.78 -11.21 -25.30
N GLY A 390 -13.45 -11.14 -25.47
CA GLY A 390 -12.82 -10.72 -26.73
C GLY A 390 -13.02 -9.24 -27.06
N VAL A 391 -13.21 -8.41 -26.03
CA VAL A 391 -13.48 -6.96 -26.14
C VAL A 391 -12.31 -6.17 -25.57
N ASP A 392 -12.05 -4.96 -26.10
CA ASP A 392 -11.04 -4.07 -25.53
C ASP A 392 -11.66 -3.20 -24.44
N VAL A 393 -11.63 -3.72 -23.21
CA VAL A 393 -12.08 -3.04 -22.00
C VAL A 393 -10.88 -2.58 -21.19
N GLY A 394 -10.93 -1.36 -20.67
CA GLY A 394 -9.95 -0.76 -19.77
C GLY A 394 -10.45 -0.67 -18.34
N VAL A 395 -9.56 -0.31 -17.42
CA VAL A 395 -9.91 -0.14 -15.99
C VAL A 395 -10.95 0.98 -15.83
N ARG A 396 -10.87 2.02 -16.65
CA ARG A 396 -11.85 3.12 -16.68
C ARG A 396 -13.27 2.62 -16.91
N ASP A 397 -13.45 1.67 -17.81
CA ASP A 397 -14.77 1.16 -18.16
C ASP A 397 -15.42 0.39 -17.00
N ILE A 398 -14.62 -0.21 -16.12
CA ILE A 398 -15.09 -0.84 -14.87
C ILE A 398 -15.55 0.21 -13.86
N PHE A 399 -14.86 1.34 -13.75
CA PHE A 399 -15.29 2.44 -12.87
C PHE A 399 -16.56 3.12 -13.38
N GLU A 400 -16.69 3.28 -14.69
CA GLU A 400 -17.88 3.87 -15.31
C GLU A 400 -19.05 2.89 -15.40
N ASN A 401 -18.83 1.59 -15.16
CA ASN A 401 -19.83 0.53 -15.18
C ASN A 401 -19.51 -0.45 -14.05
N ASP A 402 -19.75 0.00 -12.83
CA ASP A 402 -19.32 -0.67 -11.59
C ASP A 402 -20.13 -1.92 -11.23
N THR A 403 -21.37 -2.04 -11.68
CA THR A 403 -22.21 -3.23 -11.44
C THR A 403 -22.09 -4.27 -12.55
N VAL A 404 -22.39 -5.53 -12.22
CA VAL A 404 -22.44 -6.63 -13.21
C VAL A 404 -23.34 -6.28 -14.41
N ALA A 405 -24.52 -5.71 -14.18
CA ALA A 405 -25.49 -5.36 -15.20
C ALA A 405 -24.98 -4.28 -16.16
N ARG A 406 -24.43 -3.19 -15.58
CA ARG A 406 -23.91 -2.07 -16.37
C ARG A 406 -22.71 -2.49 -17.19
N LEU A 407 -21.80 -3.24 -16.57
CA LEU A 407 -20.60 -3.70 -17.24
C LEU A 407 -20.97 -4.70 -18.34
N ALA A 408 -21.88 -5.64 -18.10
CA ALA A 408 -22.38 -6.56 -19.11
C ALA A 408 -22.94 -5.81 -20.33
N ALA A 409 -23.81 -4.82 -20.13
CA ALA A 409 -24.35 -4.00 -21.23
C ALA A 409 -23.26 -3.24 -22.00
N HIS A 410 -22.23 -2.75 -21.31
CA HIS A 410 -21.08 -2.12 -21.95
C HIS A 410 -20.26 -3.11 -22.78
N LEU A 411 -20.00 -4.32 -22.27
CA LEU A 411 -19.30 -5.38 -23.01
C LEU A 411 -20.09 -5.80 -24.26
N ASP A 412 -21.41 -5.91 -24.16
CA ASP A 412 -22.28 -6.23 -25.30
C ASP A 412 -22.21 -5.15 -26.38
N THR A 413 -22.10 -3.87 -25.98
CA THR A 413 -21.90 -2.74 -26.91
C THR A 413 -20.54 -2.82 -27.61
N LEU A 414 -19.47 -3.13 -26.87
CA LEU A 414 -18.13 -3.31 -27.43
C LEU A 414 -18.06 -4.52 -28.38
N ALA A 415 -18.77 -5.60 -28.05
CA ALA A 415 -18.83 -6.81 -28.86
C ALA A 415 -19.58 -6.61 -30.20
N ALA A 416 -20.49 -5.62 -30.25
CA ALA A 416 -21.18 -5.20 -31.47
C ALA A 416 -20.31 -4.29 -32.39
N GLY A 417 -19.19 -3.76 -31.89
CA GLY A 417 -18.18 -3.01 -32.65
C GLY A 417 -17.09 -3.89 -33.28
N GLU A 418 -16.14 -3.28 -34.01
CA GLU A 418 -14.99 -4.01 -34.58
C GLU A 418 -14.14 -4.64 -33.47
N ARG A 419 -14.07 -5.98 -33.46
CA ARG A 419 -13.34 -6.80 -32.48
C ARG A 419 -11.86 -6.42 -32.40
N SER A 420 -11.36 -6.24 -31.18
CA SER A 420 -9.92 -6.09 -30.91
C SER A 420 -9.14 -7.32 -31.38
N SER A 421 -8.12 -7.10 -32.22
CA SER A 421 -7.40 -8.13 -32.96
C SER A 421 -6.16 -8.69 -32.25
N ARG A 422 -6.09 -8.67 -30.92
CA ARG A 422 -4.94 -9.26 -30.21
C ARG A 422 -5.07 -10.80 -30.16
N PRO A 423 -4.10 -11.55 -30.70
CA PRO A 423 -4.17 -13.01 -30.73
C PRO A 423 -4.08 -13.61 -29.32
N ARG A 424 -4.85 -14.68 -29.10
CA ARG A 424 -4.85 -15.45 -27.84
C ARG A 424 -3.50 -16.15 -27.64
N LEU A 425 -3.00 -16.16 -26.40
CA LEU A 425 -1.83 -16.95 -26.03
C LEU A 425 -2.17 -18.44 -26.12
N VAL A 426 -1.34 -19.19 -26.85
CA VAL A 426 -1.46 -20.63 -27.03
C VAL A 426 -0.13 -21.28 -26.69
N ALA A 427 -0.16 -22.49 -26.15
CA ALA A 427 1.05 -23.28 -25.94
C ALA A 427 1.75 -23.54 -27.28
N MET A 428 3.05 -23.28 -27.34
CA MET A 428 3.88 -23.59 -28.50
C MET A 428 4.88 -24.69 -28.13
N ALA A 429 5.07 -25.64 -29.05
CA ALA A 429 6.19 -26.57 -28.93
C ALA A 429 7.49 -25.77 -29.08
N GLN A 430 8.36 -25.87 -28.07
CA GLN A 430 9.60 -25.13 -28.02
C GLN A 430 10.75 -26.06 -28.42
N ASP A 431 10.95 -26.20 -29.73
CA ASP A 431 12.05 -26.98 -30.30
C ASP A 431 13.27 -26.09 -30.50
N GLY A 432 14.17 -26.05 -29.51
CA GLY A 432 15.43 -25.31 -29.57
C GLY A 432 15.39 -23.91 -28.94
N PRO A 433 16.41 -23.07 -29.20
CA PRO A 433 16.55 -21.75 -28.58
C PRO A 433 15.39 -20.81 -28.93
N ALA A 434 14.80 -20.16 -27.93
CA ALA A 434 13.71 -19.20 -28.10
C ALA A 434 14.17 -17.78 -27.71
N PRO A 435 13.60 -16.72 -28.30
CA PRO A 435 13.96 -15.36 -27.92
C PRO A 435 13.58 -15.09 -26.47
N LEU A 436 14.38 -14.24 -25.80
CA LEU A 436 14.05 -13.72 -24.49
C LEU A 436 12.87 -12.76 -24.61
N SER A 437 11.98 -12.76 -23.61
CA SER A 437 11.03 -11.66 -23.46
C SER A 437 11.77 -10.35 -23.18
N SER A 438 11.13 -9.19 -23.41
CA SER A 438 11.75 -7.89 -23.16
C SER A 438 12.25 -7.74 -21.71
N SER A 439 11.58 -8.37 -20.75
CA SER A 439 11.99 -8.39 -19.34
C SER A 439 13.22 -9.27 -19.13
N GLN A 440 13.23 -10.49 -19.70
CA GLN A 440 14.39 -11.37 -19.62
C GLN A 440 15.61 -10.77 -20.33
N LEU A 441 15.42 -10.10 -21.47
CA LEU A 441 16.50 -9.44 -22.22
C LEU A 441 17.19 -8.36 -21.37
N ARG A 442 16.41 -7.59 -20.61
CA ARG A 442 16.94 -6.62 -19.65
C ARG A 442 17.75 -7.32 -18.53
N SER A 443 17.21 -8.38 -17.94
CA SER A 443 17.89 -9.15 -16.91
C SER A 443 19.19 -9.78 -17.42
N TRP A 444 19.18 -10.32 -18.64
CA TRP A 444 20.34 -10.89 -19.31
C TRP A 444 21.43 -9.83 -19.58
N PHE A 445 21.04 -8.65 -20.06
CA PHE A 445 21.98 -7.55 -20.27
C PHE A 445 22.63 -7.09 -18.95
N GLY A 446 21.84 -6.99 -17.87
CA GLY A 446 22.35 -6.72 -16.53
C GLY A 446 23.36 -7.79 -16.08
N TYR A 447 23.00 -9.07 -16.21
CA TYR A 447 23.89 -10.20 -15.91
C TYR A 447 25.22 -10.14 -16.70
N ARG A 448 25.18 -9.76 -17.98
CA ARG A 448 26.39 -9.66 -18.82
C ARG A 448 27.31 -8.49 -18.46
N ILE A 449 26.77 -7.43 -17.86
CA ILE A 449 27.57 -6.29 -17.37
C ILE A 449 28.13 -6.59 -15.98
N GLU A 450 27.28 -7.07 -15.08
CA GLU A 450 27.60 -7.25 -13.66
C GLU A 450 28.38 -8.55 -13.39
N GLY A 451 28.27 -9.52 -14.30
CA GLY A 451 28.76 -10.89 -14.11
C GLY A 451 27.89 -11.68 -13.12
N ARG A 452 28.42 -12.81 -12.66
CA ARG A 452 27.74 -13.67 -11.68
C ARG A 452 27.57 -12.92 -10.36
N SER A 453 26.33 -12.63 -9.98
CA SER A 453 26.00 -11.85 -8.79
C SER A 453 24.71 -12.37 -8.13
N PRO A 454 24.62 -12.37 -6.79
CA PRO A 454 23.40 -12.73 -6.07
C PRO A 454 22.37 -11.58 -5.99
N ILE A 455 22.65 -10.40 -6.54
CA ILE A 455 21.79 -9.21 -6.40
C ILE A 455 20.37 -9.42 -6.95
N ASN A 456 20.24 -10.30 -7.94
CA ASN A 456 18.98 -10.66 -8.59
C ASN A 456 18.41 -11.99 -8.08
N ASN A 457 18.86 -12.46 -6.92
CA ASN A 457 18.27 -13.63 -6.29
C ASN A 457 16.97 -13.26 -5.56
N ILE A 458 16.00 -14.16 -5.66
CA ILE A 458 14.75 -14.14 -4.90
C ILE A 458 14.79 -15.31 -3.91
N PRO A 459 15.29 -15.09 -2.67
CA PRO A 459 15.38 -16.14 -1.68
C PRO A 459 14.06 -16.32 -0.93
N PHE A 460 13.55 -17.55 -0.91
CA PHE A 460 12.46 -17.99 -0.07
C PHE A 460 12.99 -18.95 0.99
N ALA A 461 12.53 -18.79 2.23
CA ALA A 461 12.80 -19.74 3.31
C ALA A 461 11.53 -19.98 4.12
N ALA A 462 11.23 -21.25 4.38
CA ALA A 462 10.09 -21.65 5.20
C ALA A 462 10.59 -22.55 6.32
N ARG A 463 10.37 -22.12 7.57
CA ARG A 463 10.62 -22.93 8.77
C ARG A 463 9.42 -23.84 8.98
N LEU A 464 9.70 -25.13 9.13
CA LEU A 464 8.73 -26.21 9.27
C LEU A 464 8.82 -26.77 10.69
N THR A 465 7.71 -26.71 11.40
CA THR A 465 7.56 -27.26 12.75
C THR A 465 6.79 -28.57 12.70
N GLY A 466 7.25 -29.57 13.45
CA GLY A 466 6.65 -30.91 13.48
C GLY A 466 7.28 -31.91 12.51
N PRO A 467 6.68 -33.11 12.34
CA PRO A 467 7.24 -34.17 11.50
C PRO A 467 7.38 -33.72 10.03
N CYS A 468 8.59 -33.83 9.49
CA CYS A 468 8.91 -33.44 8.12
C CYS A 468 9.49 -34.63 7.35
N ASN A 469 8.89 -34.96 6.20
CA ASN A 469 9.44 -35.96 5.30
C ASN A 469 10.39 -35.27 4.30
N VAL A 470 11.67 -35.22 4.63
CA VAL A 470 12.70 -34.54 3.80
C VAL A 470 12.76 -35.13 2.39
N ASP A 471 12.60 -36.46 2.24
CA ASP A 471 12.64 -37.11 0.92
C ASP A 471 11.44 -36.69 0.06
N ALA A 472 10.26 -36.56 0.66
CA ALA A 472 9.07 -36.05 -0.03
C ALA A 472 9.25 -34.59 -0.48
N PHE A 473 9.90 -33.74 0.32
CA PHE A 473 10.21 -32.37 -0.10
C PHE A 473 11.18 -32.32 -1.27
N VAL A 474 12.23 -33.14 -1.24
CA VAL A 474 13.18 -33.23 -2.36
C VAL A 474 12.46 -33.67 -3.64
N ALA A 475 11.58 -34.67 -3.55
CA ALA A 475 10.78 -35.12 -4.68
C ALA A 475 9.81 -34.02 -5.17
N ALA A 476 9.19 -33.28 -4.26
CA ALA A 476 8.27 -32.19 -4.60
C ALA A 476 8.96 -31.04 -5.34
N ILE A 477 10.18 -30.66 -4.95
CA ILE A 477 10.95 -29.62 -5.65
C ILE A 477 11.29 -30.09 -7.07
N ARG A 478 11.62 -31.38 -7.25
CA ARG A 478 11.84 -31.95 -8.59
C ARG A 478 10.58 -31.84 -9.46
N ASP A 479 9.42 -32.17 -8.92
CA ASP A 479 8.15 -32.07 -9.66
C ASP A 479 7.83 -30.63 -10.10
N VAL A 480 8.11 -29.65 -9.23
CA VAL A 480 7.91 -28.22 -9.53
C VAL A 480 8.86 -27.76 -10.64
N VAL A 481 10.14 -28.15 -10.58
CA VAL A 481 11.13 -27.81 -11.63
C VAL A 481 10.80 -28.51 -12.95
N GLU A 482 10.27 -29.74 -12.92
CA GLU A 482 9.81 -30.45 -14.10
C GLU A 482 8.61 -29.72 -14.75
N ARG A 483 7.64 -29.30 -13.94
CA ARG A 483 6.41 -28.62 -14.38
C ARG A 483 6.67 -27.25 -15.01
N HIS A 484 7.53 -26.44 -14.39
CA HIS A 484 7.80 -25.07 -14.81
C HIS A 484 9.08 -24.99 -15.62
N ALA A 485 8.96 -24.97 -16.96
CA ALA A 485 10.10 -25.02 -17.87
C ALA A 485 11.13 -23.91 -17.58
N ILE A 486 10.65 -22.73 -17.17
CA ILE A 486 11.48 -21.57 -16.84
C ILE A 486 12.51 -21.83 -15.73
N LEU A 487 12.21 -22.73 -14.79
CA LEU A 487 13.13 -23.08 -13.70
C LEU A 487 14.29 -23.96 -14.17
N ARG A 488 14.21 -24.54 -15.36
CA ARG A 488 15.24 -25.36 -16.00
C ARG A 488 15.74 -24.71 -17.30
N THR A 489 15.57 -23.40 -17.43
CA THR A 489 16.00 -22.63 -18.60
C THR A 489 17.38 -22.03 -18.37
N THR A 490 18.32 -22.30 -19.28
CA THR A 490 19.58 -21.55 -19.37
C THR A 490 19.47 -20.45 -20.42
N TYR A 491 20.35 -19.47 -20.34
CA TYR A 491 20.35 -18.30 -21.20
C TYR A 491 21.71 -18.18 -21.88
N ARG A 492 21.74 -18.20 -23.22
CA ARG A 492 23.00 -18.20 -23.98
C ARG A 492 22.95 -17.20 -25.11
N GLU A 493 24.10 -16.61 -25.40
CA GLU A 493 24.28 -15.81 -26.60
C GLU A 493 24.73 -16.73 -27.75
N ILE A 494 23.96 -16.73 -28.83
CA ILE A 494 24.26 -17.44 -30.07
C ILE A 494 24.36 -16.39 -31.17
N ASP A 495 25.52 -16.28 -31.82
CA ASP A 495 25.78 -15.32 -32.90
C ASP A 495 25.39 -13.86 -32.56
N GLY A 496 25.68 -13.41 -31.34
CA GLY A 496 25.38 -12.05 -30.90
C GLY A 496 23.95 -11.82 -30.38
N THR A 497 23.10 -12.85 -30.39
CA THR A 497 21.70 -12.76 -29.95
C THR A 497 21.46 -13.66 -28.74
N PRO A 498 20.87 -13.16 -27.64
CA PRO A 498 20.55 -13.98 -26.50
C PRO A 498 19.29 -14.81 -26.73
N TYR A 499 19.35 -16.06 -26.32
CA TYR A 499 18.27 -17.03 -26.36
C TYR A 499 18.09 -17.71 -25.00
N GLN A 500 16.84 -18.08 -24.73
CA GLN A 500 16.49 -18.98 -23.65
C GLN A 500 16.45 -20.40 -24.19
N ILE A 501 17.03 -21.32 -23.44
CA ILE A 501 17.18 -22.73 -23.80
C ILE A 501 16.59 -23.54 -22.67
N VAL A 502 15.41 -24.11 -22.90
CA VAL A 502 14.75 -25.00 -21.95
C VAL A 502 15.48 -26.35 -21.96
N ASN A 503 16.07 -26.72 -20.83
CA ASN A 503 16.79 -27.99 -20.70
C ASN A 503 15.83 -29.14 -20.39
N PRO A 504 16.12 -30.39 -20.81
CA PRO A 504 15.33 -31.55 -20.42
C PRO A 504 15.16 -31.63 -18.90
N ALA A 505 14.02 -32.15 -18.45
CA ALA A 505 13.82 -32.43 -17.04
C ALA A 505 14.90 -33.42 -16.56
N ALA A 506 15.74 -32.97 -15.65
CA ALA A 506 16.80 -33.71 -14.99
C ALA A 506 16.72 -33.46 -13.48
N ASP A 507 17.46 -34.22 -12.69
CA ASP A 507 17.43 -34.11 -11.24
C ASP A 507 17.99 -32.76 -10.78
N VAL A 508 17.11 -31.83 -10.36
CA VAL A 508 17.52 -30.65 -9.61
C VAL A 508 18.22 -31.09 -8.33
N THR A 509 19.42 -30.56 -8.10
CA THR A 509 20.18 -30.89 -6.89
C THR A 509 19.61 -30.12 -5.70
N VAL A 510 18.93 -30.82 -4.80
CA VAL A 510 18.47 -30.25 -3.52
C VAL A 510 19.49 -30.55 -2.45
N ARG A 511 20.15 -29.51 -1.93
CA ARG A 511 21.17 -29.64 -0.90
C ARG A 511 20.55 -30.05 0.44
N ARG A 512 21.18 -30.95 1.17
CA ARG A 512 20.80 -31.30 2.55
C ARG A 512 21.93 -30.92 3.48
N ALA A 513 21.61 -30.24 4.57
CA ALA A 513 22.58 -29.91 5.60
C ALA A 513 21.95 -29.96 6.99
N HIS A 514 22.78 -30.29 7.98
CA HIS A 514 22.38 -30.40 9.38
C HIS A 514 23.38 -29.69 10.27
N GLY A 515 22.88 -29.02 11.30
CA GLY A 515 23.68 -28.37 12.32
C GLY A 515 22.83 -27.77 13.43
N ASP A 516 23.48 -27.13 14.39
CA ASP A 516 22.84 -26.64 15.61
C ASP A 516 23.07 -25.14 15.85
N GLY A 517 22.09 -24.49 16.47
CA GLY A 517 21.97 -23.06 16.74
C GLY A 517 21.43 -22.21 15.60
N GLU A 518 20.74 -21.12 15.96
CA GLU A 518 20.23 -20.12 15.01
C GLU A 518 21.37 -19.46 14.22
N ALA A 519 22.57 -19.35 14.79
CA ALA A 519 23.75 -18.81 14.11
C ALA A 519 24.20 -19.69 12.92
N TRP A 520 24.14 -21.02 13.08
CA TRP A 520 24.43 -21.96 11.98
C TRP A 520 23.36 -21.85 10.89
N LEU A 521 22.08 -21.83 11.29
CA LEU A 521 20.97 -21.70 10.35
C LEU A 521 21.07 -20.40 9.54
N GLN A 522 21.35 -19.27 10.20
CA GLN A 522 21.54 -17.99 9.52
C GLN A 522 22.72 -18.03 8.54
N ALA A 523 23.84 -18.68 8.89
CA ALA A 523 24.99 -18.83 8.00
C ALA A 523 24.67 -19.66 6.75
N GLU A 524 23.88 -20.72 6.90
CA GLU A 524 23.44 -21.56 5.79
C GLU A 524 22.43 -20.83 4.89
N LEU A 525 21.46 -20.11 5.45
CA LEU A 525 20.55 -19.26 4.68
C LEU A 525 21.29 -18.14 3.95
N ASP A 526 22.32 -17.58 4.58
CA ASP A 526 23.22 -16.60 3.96
C ASP A 526 23.97 -17.20 2.78
N ARG A 527 24.43 -18.44 2.89
CA ARG A 527 25.08 -19.17 1.81
C ARG A 527 24.12 -19.42 0.64
N GLU A 528 22.88 -19.78 0.92
CA GLU A 528 21.85 -19.96 -0.12
C GLU A 528 21.55 -18.64 -0.85
N ARG A 529 21.24 -17.56 -0.12
CA ARG A 529 20.84 -16.28 -0.72
C ARG A 529 21.96 -15.57 -1.46
N LYS A 530 23.22 -15.76 -1.04
CA LYS A 530 24.42 -15.15 -1.66
C LYS A 530 24.98 -15.94 -2.84
N TYR A 531 24.34 -17.04 -3.24
CA TYR A 531 24.81 -17.81 -4.39
C TYR A 531 24.73 -17.01 -5.68
N ALA A 532 25.82 -16.96 -6.45
CA ALA A 532 25.85 -16.29 -7.73
C ALA A 532 25.63 -17.32 -8.85
N PHE A 533 24.44 -17.32 -9.45
CA PHE A 533 24.10 -18.24 -10.55
C PHE A 533 24.95 -17.97 -11.79
N ASP A 534 25.33 -19.05 -12.47
CA ASP A 534 25.86 -18.99 -13.84
C ASP A 534 24.74 -19.25 -14.85
N LEU A 535 24.04 -18.21 -15.30
CA LEU A 535 22.82 -18.37 -16.11
C LEU A 535 23.05 -19.05 -17.47
N GLU A 536 24.31 -19.18 -17.91
CA GLU A 536 24.70 -19.84 -19.15
C GLU A 536 24.74 -21.37 -19.05
N GLU A 537 25.07 -21.88 -17.85
CA GLU A 537 25.35 -23.30 -17.61
C GLU A 537 24.46 -23.89 -16.49
N GLU A 538 23.90 -23.05 -15.63
CA GLU A 538 23.12 -23.45 -14.47
C GLU A 538 21.66 -23.03 -14.59
N TRP A 539 20.79 -23.87 -14.06
CA TRP A 539 19.38 -23.54 -13.91
C TRP A 539 19.21 -22.42 -12.88
N PRO A 540 18.28 -21.48 -13.11
CA PRO A 540 18.07 -20.29 -12.28
C PRO A 540 17.31 -20.63 -10.97
N VAL A 541 17.53 -21.82 -10.43
CA VAL A 541 16.93 -22.32 -9.19
C VAL A 541 17.94 -23.15 -8.41
N ARG A 542 17.98 -22.92 -7.09
CA ARG A 542 18.66 -23.79 -6.13
C ARG A 542 17.73 -24.04 -4.96
N ALA A 543 17.87 -25.20 -4.34
CA ALA A 543 17.11 -25.53 -3.15
C ALA A 543 17.98 -26.24 -2.11
N ALA A 544 17.63 -26.01 -0.85
CA ALA A 544 18.22 -26.69 0.29
C ALA A 544 17.16 -27.06 1.32
N VAL A 545 17.34 -28.20 1.98
CA VAL A 545 16.63 -28.55 3.21
C VAL A 545 17.65 -28.56 4.34
N LEU A 546 17.52 -27.59 5.25
CA LEU A 546 18.39 -27.39 6.40
C LEU A 546 17.70 -27.99 7.63
N THR A 547 18.39 -28.82 8.40
CA THR A 547 17.84 -29.42 9.61
C THR A 547 18.56 -28.84 10.82
N HIS A 548 17.82 -28.13 11.69
CA HIS A 548 18.35 -27.51 12.89
C HIS A 548 17.61 -28.04 14.12
N GLY A 549 18.30 -28.80 14.99
CA GLY A 549 17.63 -29.52 16.08
C GLY A 549 16.57 -30.47 15.54
N SER A 550 15.32 -30.29 15.97
CA SER A 550 14.14 -31.02 15.48
C SER A 550 13.35 -30.25 14.39
N GLU A 551 13.80 -29.07 14.00
CA GLU A 551 13.14 -28.24 12.99
C GLU A 551 13.80 -28.42 11.62
N HIS A 552 13.00 -28.21 10.57
CA HIS A 552 13.50 -28.20 9.20
C HIS A 552 13.22 -26.84 8.57
N VAL A 553 14.15 -26.34 7.76
CA VAL A 553 14.00 -25.12 6.98
C VAL A 553 14.19 -25.45 5.53
N LEU A 554 13.15 -25.26 4.74
CA LEU A 554 13.22 -25.30 3.30
C LEU A 554 13.73 -23.95 2.80
N SER A 555 14.80 -23.93 2.01
CA SER A 555 15.26 -22.76 1.28
C SER A 555 15.16 -23.02 -0.22
N VAL A 556 14.55 -22.10 -0.95
CA VAL A 556 14.49 -22.10 -2.41
C VAL A 556 14.92 -20.73 -2.88
N VAL A 557 15.96 -20.64 -3.69
CA VAL A 557 16.44 -19.38 -4.24
C VAL A 557 16.34 -19.46 -5.75
N ILE A 558 15.71 -18.46 -6.35
CA ILE A 558 15.46 -18.38 -7.79
C ILE A 558 16.10 -17.11 -8.31
N HIS A 559 16.68 -17.13 -9.50
CA HIS A 559 17.15 -15.91 -10.14
C HIS A 559 15.97 -15.15 -10.77
N HIS A 560 15.92 -13.83 -10.62
CA HIS A 560 14.80 -12.97 -11.07
C HIS A 560 14.54 -13.04 -12.59
N ILE A 561 15.45 -13.59 -13.38
CA ILE A 561 15.23 -13.86 -14.81
C ILE A 561 14.16 -14.96 -15.05
N ALA A 562 13.95 -15.83 -14.06
CA ALA A 562 13.04 -16.98 -14.12
C ALA A 562 11.88 -16.90 -13.12
N GLY A 563 11.77 -15.81 -12.36
CA GLY A 563 10.70 -15.60 -11.39
C GLY A 563 10.56 -14.15 -10.96
N ASP A 564 9.37 -13.79 -10.50
CA ASP A 564 9.02 -12.48 -9.96
C ASP A 564 8.21 -12.62 -8.66
N HIS A 565 7.68 -11.51 -8.15
CA HIS A 565 6.90 -11.49 -6.91
C HIS A 565 5.60 -12.32 -7.02
N TRP A 566 5.08 -12.56 -8.22
CA TRP A 566 3.84 -13.30 -8.44
C TRP A 566 4.12 -14.80 -8.56
N SER A 567 5.21 -15.13 -9.22
CA SER A 567 5.73 -16.49 -9.42
C SER A 567 5.93 -17.22 -8.08
N GLY A 568 6.35 -16.51 -7.03
CA GLY A 568 6.55 -17.09 -5.69
C GLY A 568 5.29 -17.76 -5.11
N GLY A 569 4.11 -17.15 -5.28
CA GLY A 569 2.85 -17.71 -4.80
C GLY A 569 2.45 -18.99 -5.54
N VAL A 570 2.61 -18.98 -6.88
CA VAL A 570 2.35 -20.16 -7.73
C VAL A 570 3.30 -21.30 -7.39
N LEU A 571 4.60 -21.00 -7.29
CA LEU A 571 5.62 -22.00 -6.96
C LEU A 571 5.42 -22.61 -5.58
N PHE A 572 5.01 -21.82 -4.58
CA PHE A 572 4.75 -22.32 -3.25
C PHE A 572 3.48 -23.20 -3.21
N SER A 573 2.40 -22.76 -3.87
CA SER A 573 1.16 -23.55 -3.99
C SER A 573 1.43 -24.92 -4.64
N ASP A 574 2.16 -24.90 -5.74
CA ASP A 574 2.58 -26.11 -6.46
C ASP A 574 3.48 -26.98 -5.56
N LEU A 575 4.48 -26.40 -4.89
CA LEU A 575 5.37 -27.14 -4.00
C LEU A 575 4.63 -27.82 -2.84
N VAL A 576 3.66 -27.15 -2.21
CA VAL A 576 2.83 -27.72 -1.15
C VAL A 576 2.01 -28.90 -1.69
N THR A 577 1.39 -28.72 -2.85
CA THR A 577 0.60 -29.78 -3.49
C THR A 577 1.47 -30.98 -3.85
N ALA A 578 2.72 -30.75 -4.28
CA ALA A 578 3.63 -31.81 -4.67
C ALA A 578 4.15 -32.54 -3.44
N TYR A 579 4.44 -31.79 -2.37
CA TYR A 579 4.87 -32.36 -1.10
C TYR A 579 3.80 -33.28 -0.50
N GLN A 580 2.53 -32.86 -0.52
CA GLN A 580 1.42 -33.68 -0.03
C GLN A 580 1.32 -35.00 -0.81
N ALA A 581 1.31 -34.94 -2.14
CA ALA A 581 1.26 -36.15 -2.97
C ALA A 581 2.47 -37.07 -2.73
N ARG A 582 3.68 -36.51 -2.67
CA ARG A 582 4.92 -37.27 -2.47
C ARG A 582 5.04 -37.87 -1.07
N ARG A 583 4.54 -37.17 -0.06
CA ARG A 583 4.46 -37.70 1.32
C ARG A 583 3.56 -38.93 1.38
N ASP A 584 2.50 -38.94 0.60
CA ASP A 584 1.52 -40.02 0.54
C ASP A 584 1.93 -41.12 -0.47
N GLY A 585 3.11 -41.00 -1.11
CA GLY A 585 3.69 -41.99 -2.02
C GLY A 585 3.24 -41.87 -3.47
N GLU A 586 2.53 -40.80 -3.83
CA GLU A 586 1.94 -40.56 -5.14
C GLU A 586 2.71 -39.50 -5.95
N ARG A 587 2.36 -39.34 -7.23
CA ARG A 587 2.80 -38.21 -8.06
C ARG A 587 1.75 -37.09 -8.01
N PRO A 588 2.13 -35.81 -8.18
CA PRO A 588 1.17 -34.72 -8.16
C PRO A 588 0.22 -34.78 -9.36
N GLY A 589 -1.09 -34.84 -9.12
CA GLY A 589 -2.13 -35.02 -10.14
C GLY A 589 -2.65 -33.72 -10.77
N TRP A 590 -1.77 -32.86 -11.30
CA TRP A 590 -2.17 -31.52 -11.76
C TRP A 590 -2.37 -31.47 -13.27
N PRO A 591 -3.28 -30.63 -13.78
CA PRO A 591 -3.45 -30.46 -15.21
C PRO A 591 -2.19 -29.85 -15.85
N PRO A 592 -1.92 -30.15 -17.13
CA PRO A 592 -0.87 -29.48 -17.90
C PRO A 592 -1.06 -27.96 -17.87
N LEU A 593 0.04 -27.22 -17.83
CA LEU A 593 -0.03 -25.75 -17.90
C LEU A 593 -0.54 -25.32 -19.28
N PRO A 594 -1.52 -24.40 -19.35
CA PRO A 594 -2.10 -23.97 -20.63
C PRO A 594 -1.14 -23.12 -21.47
N VAL A 595 -0.13 -22.52 -20.82
CA VAL A 595 0.96 -21.75 -21.42
C VAL A 595 2.25 -21.99 -20.63
N GLN A 596 3.39 -21.87 -21.31
CA GLN A 596 4.73 -21.86 -20.71
C GLN A 596 5.40 -20.54 -21.10
N TYR A 597 6.27 -20.03 -20.23
CA TYR A 597 6.92 -18.73 -20.38
C TYR A 597 8.32 -18.84 -20.97
#